data_AF-A0A923PV41-F1
#
_entry.id   AF-A0A923PV41-F1
#
_cell.length_a   1.000
_cell.length_b   1.000
_cell.length_c   1.000
_cell.angle_alpha   90.00
_cell.angle_beta   90.00
_cell.angle_gamma   90.00
#
_symmetry.space_group_name_H-M   'P 1'
#
loop_
_entity.id
_entity.type
_entity.pdbx_description
1 polymer ?
#
loop_
_entity_poly.entity_id
_entity_poly.type
_entity_poly.pdbx_seq_one_letter_code
_entity_poly.pdbx_strand_id
1 'polypeptide(L)'
;MDLPDDDQLFLRDLVKISRQKHHHIAWVDRDGTDRMTTVSQTDIVRINKLAHRLHVSKKELMRQAAHIPVGKSSGSSNSTGAALTPSTPPEPIAP
;
A
#
# COMPACT_ATOMS: atom_id res chain seq x y z
N MET A 1 0.69 -37.12 14.90
CA MET A 1 -0.18 -35.97 15.16
C MET A 1 -1.05 -35.86 13.93
N ASP A 2 -2.29 -36.35 14.00
CA ASP A 2 -3.21 -36.38 12.86
C ASP A 2 -3.92 -35.02 12.73
N LEU A 3 -3.21 -34.04 12.14
CA LEU A 3 -3.81 -32.79 11.70
C LEU A 3 -4.29 -32.92 10.25
N PRO A 4 -5.39 -32.25 9.86
CA PRO A 4 -5.73 -32.06 8.45
C PRO A 4 -4.56 -31.50 7.65
N ASP A 5 -4.42 -31.90 6.38
CA ASP A 5 -3.28 -31.53 5.53
C ASP A 5 -3.09 -30.00 5.39
N ASP A 6 -4.19 -29.24 5.34
CA ASP A 6 -4.17 -27.78 5.31
C ASP A 6 -3.54 -27.17 6.57
N ASP A 7 -3.88 -27.71 7.75
CA ASP A 7 -3.32 -27.23 9.02
C ASP A 7 -1.81 -27.57 9.12
N GLN A 8 -1.41 -28.72 8.61
CA GLN A 8 0.01 -29.09 8.51
C GLN A 8 0.77 -28.18 7.56
N LEU A 9 0.19 -27.81 6.41
CA LEU A 9 0.78 -26.88 5.45
C LEU A 9 0.94 -25.49 6.05
N PHE A 10 -0.12 -24.97 6.68
CA PHE A 10 -0.09 -23.69 7.38
C PHE A 10 1.02 -23.67 8.44
N LEU A 11 1.10 -24.69 9.30
CA LEU A 11 2.13 -24.75 10.34
C LEU A 11 3.54 -24.85 9.75
N ARG A 12 3.71 -25.61 8.65
CA ARG A 12 5.00 -25.72 7.97
C ARG A 12 5.44 -24.38 7.39
N ASP A 13 4.52 -23.63 6.79
CA ASP A 13 4.82 -22.31 6.23
C ASP A 13 5.00 -21.25 7.32
N LEU A 14 4.24 -21.33 8.41
CA LEU A 14 4.43 -20.49 9.60
C LEU A 14 5.84 -20.68 10.18
N VAL A 15 6.30 -21.92 10.34
CA VAL A 15 7.66 -22.21 10.83
C VAL A 15 8.71 -21.72 9.85
N LYS A 16 8.49 -21.84 8.53
CA LYS A 16 9.41 -21.27 7.53
C LYS A 16 9.49 -19.76 7.64
N ILE A 17 8.35 -19.06 7.75
CA ILE A 17 8.30 -17.59 7.89
C ILE A 17 8.98 -17.15 9.19
N SER A 18 8.72 -17.85 10.30
CA SER A 18 9.31 -17.55 11.61
C SER A 18 10.85 -17.64 11.60
N ARG A 19 11.42 -18.57 10.82
CA ARG A 19 12.88 -18.73 10.66
C ARG A 19 13.51 -17.66 9.76
N GLN A 20 12.72 -16.83 9.07
CA GLN A 20 13.27 -15.80 8.21
C GLN A 20 13.91 -14.68 9.05
N LYS A 21 15.14 -14.33 8.70
CA LYS A 21 15.84 -13.21 9.34
C LYS A 21 15.19 -11.91 8.90
N HIS A 22 14.56 -11.22 9.85
CA HIS A 22 14.03 -9.89 9.64
C HIS A 22 15.18 -8.88 9.60
N HIS A 23 15.11 -7.96 8.65
CA HIS A 23 16.07 -6.87 8.52
C HIS A 23 15.51 -5.60 9.12
N HIS A 24 16.36 -4.86 9.79
CA HIS A 24 15.98 -3.61 10.43
C HIS A 24 16.60 -2.45 9.64
N ILE A 25 15.76 -1.51 9.21
CA ILE A 25 16.20 -0.28 8.56
C ILE A 25 15.93 0.86 9.53
N ALA A 26 16.99 1.49 10.03
CA ALA A 26 16.92 2.76 10.74
C ALA A 26 16.86 3.92 9.74
N TRP A 27 15.89 4.80 9.86
CA TRP A 27 15.70 5.97 8.99
C TRP A 27 15.01 7.10 9.76
N VAL A 28 15.09 8.33 9.25
CA VAL A 28 14.49 9.51 9.88
C VAL A 28 13.23 9.87 9.11
N ASP A 29 12.10 9.99 9.81
CA ASP A 29 10.82 10.37 9.22
C ASP A 29 10.74 11.88 8.93
N ARG A 30 9.69 12.32 8.24
CA ARG A 30 9.45 13.71 7.81
C ARG A 30 9.40 14.73 8.96
N ASP A 31 9.09 14.27 10.17
CA ASP A 31 9.04 15.06 11.40
C ASP A 31 10.39 15.11 12.15
N GLY A 32 11.42 14.44 11.62
CA GLY A 32 12.73 14.31 12.27
C GLY A 32 12.81 13.16 13.26
N THR A 33 11.76 12.34 13.40
CA THR A 33 11.74 11.20 14.33
C THR A 33 12.56 10.04 13.78
N ASP A 34 13.49 9.52 14.59
CA ASP A 34 14.19 8.27 14.31
C ASP A 34 13.20 7.09 14.35
N ARG A 35 13.11 6.36 13.24
CA ARG A 35 12.27 5.17 13.10
C ARG A 35 13.10 3.95 12.72
N MET A 36 12.66 2.81 13.23
CA MET A 36 13.16 1.51 12.82
C MET A 36 12.02 0.74 12.17
N THR A 37 12.21 0.34 10.92
CA THR A 37 11.24 -0.52 10.21
C THR A 37 11.81 -1.91 10.04
N THR A 38 11.07 -2.90 10.55
CA THR A 38 11.37 -4.31 10.38
C THR A 38 10.77 -4.79 9.07
N VAL A 39 11.59 -5.38 8.21
CA VAL A 39 11.20 -5.81 6.87
C VAL A 39 11.65 -7.24 6.59
N SER A 40 10.87 -7.94 5.78
CA SER A 40 11.21 -9.28 5.31
C SER A 40 12.40 -9.25 4.34
N GLN A 41 13.03 -10.41 4.12
CA GLN A 41 14.09 -10.54 3.11
C GLN A 41 13.61 -10.16 1.70
N THR A 42 12.37 -10.50 1.35
CA THR A 42 11.76 -10.18 0.04
C THR A 42 11.60 -8.67 -0.14
N ASP A 43 11.17 -7.97 0.90
CA ASP A 43 11.01 -6.51 0.87
C ASP A 43 12.36 -5.82 0.78
N ILE A 44 13.39 -6.30 1.49
CA ILE A 44 14.75 -5.78 1.37
C ILE A 44 15.28 -5.85 -0.05
N VAL A 45 15.07 -6.97 -0.75
CA VAL A 45 15.51 -7.10 -2.14
C VAL A 45 14.81 -6.06 -3.02
N ARG A 46 13.52 -5.82 -2.80
CA ARG A 46 12.75 -4.80 -3.54
C ARG A 46 13.24 -3.38 -3.22
N ILE A 47 13.43 -3.06 -1.95
CA ILE A 47 13.98 -1.78 -1.48
C ILE A 47 15.36 -1.53 -2.08
N ASN A 48 16.25 -2.53 -2.07
CA ASN A 48 17.57 -2.42 -2.69
C ASN A 48 17.47 -2.10 -4.17
N LYS A 49 16.63 -2.82 -4.92
CA LYS A 49 16.43 -2.56 -6.36
C LYS A 49 15.94 -1.13 -6.62
N LEU A 50 15.00 -0.63 -5.83
CA LEU A 50 14.51 0.74 -5.94
C LEU A 50 15.60 1.77 -5.59
N ALA A 51 16.32 1.55 -4.49
CA ALA A 51 17.41 2.42 -4.05
C ALA A 51 18.50 2.53 -5.11
N HIS A 52 18.90 1.41 -5.72
CA HIS A 52 19.84 1.39 -6.84
C HIS A 52 19.31 2.12 -8.07
N ARG A 53 18.04 1.91 -8.44
CA ARG A 53 17.42 2.57 -9.60
C ARG A 53 17.32 4.08 -9.46
N LEU A 54 17.10 4.57 -8.23
CA LEU A 54 16.98 5.99 -7.92
C LEU A 54 18.30 6.62 -7.48
N HIS A 55 19.39 5.84 -7.41
CA HIS A 55 20.71 6.27 -6.93
C HIS A 55 20.68 6.91 -5.52
N VAL A 56 19.79 6.45 -4.64
CA VAL A 56 19.65 6.93 -3.27
C VAL A 56 19.96 5.81 -2.27
N SER A 57 20.28 6.19 -1.03
CA SER A 57 20.44 5.22 0.06
C SER A 57 19.08 4.65 0.49
N LYS A 58 19.06 3.49 1.16
CA LYS A 58 17.82 2.91 1.71
C LYS A 58 17.14 3.83 2.72
N LYS A 59 17.92 4.52 3.55
CA LYS A 59 17.40 5.49 4.54
C LYS A 59 16.71 6.65 3.85
N GLU A 60 17.34 7.18 2.81
CA GLU A 60 16.81 8.28 2.02
C GLU A 60 15.56 7.85 1.25
N LEU A 61 15.56 6.64 0.68
CA LEU A 61 14.39 6.06 0.03
C LEU A 61 13.20 5.94 1.00
N MET A 62 13.42 5.48 2.23
CA MET A 62 12.37 5.40 3.26
C MET A 62 11.86 6.78 3.65
N ARG A 63 12.77 7.76 3.82
CA ARG A 63 12.42 9.15 4.10
C ARG A 63 11.54 9.74 3.00
N GLN A 64 11.91 9.54 1.73
CA GLN A 64 11.11 9.99 0.58
C GLN A 64 9.76 9.26 0.53
N ALA A 65 9.75 7.95 0.79
CA ALA A 65 8.52 7.16 0.82
C ALA A 65 7.52 7.67 1.86
N ALA A 66 7.98 8.21 2.99
CA ALA A 66 7.10 8.80 4.01
C ALA A 66 6.38 10.08 3.57
N HIS A 67 6.84 10.71 2.48
CA HIS A 67 6.17 11.86 1.88
C HIS A 67 5.15 11.45 0.82
N ILE A 68 5.12 10.17 0.42
CA ILE A 68 4.11 9.67 -0.50
C ILE A 68 2.78 9.70 0.24
N PRO A 69 1.79 10.48 -0.22
CA PRO A 69 0.48 10.47 0.38
C PRO A 69 -0.05 9.03 0.34
N VAL A 70 -0.34 8.46 1.50
CA VAL A 70 -1.24 7.32 1.57
C VAL A 70 -2.60 7.83 1.13
N GLY A 71 -2.85 7.81 -0.18
CA GLY A 71 -4.20 8.00 -0.67
C GLY A 71 -5.08 7.05 0.12
N LYS A 72 -6.20 7.56 0.65
CA LYS A 72 -7.37 6.70 0.82
C LYS A 72 -7.44 5.92 -0.46
N SER A 73 -7.19 4.61 -0.39
CA SER A 73 -7.48 3.71 -1.49
C SER A 73 -8.86 4.14 -1.95
N SER A 74 -8.93 4.75 -3.13
CA SER A 74 -10.16 5.25 -3.68
C SER A 74 -10.94 4.03 -4.14
N GLY A 75 -11.44 3.25 -3.18
CA GLY A 75 -12.77 2.67 -3.24
C GLY A 75 -13.79 3.78 -3.10
N SER A 76 -13.65 4.86 -3.87
CA SER A 76 -14.74 5.79 -4.12
C SER A 76 -15.55 5.15 -5.24
N SER A 77 -16.39 4.22 -4.81
CA SER A 77 -17.74 4.04 -5.30
C SER A 77 -18.12 5.00 -6.43
N ASN A 78 -18.48 4.40 -7.55
CA ASN A 78 -19.29 4.95 -8.62
C ASN A 78 -20.28 5.99 -8.05
N SER A 79 -19.91 7.27 -8.09
CA SER A 79 -20.86 8.34 -7.81
C SER A 79 -21.70 8.50 -9.06
N THR A 80 -22.67 7.61 -9.20
CA THR A 80 -23.91 7.88 -9.93
C THR A 80 -24.60 9.01 -9.18
N GLY A 81 -24.11 10.23 -9.40
CA GLY A 81 -24.81 11.45 -9.05
C GLY A 81 -25.94 11.66 -10.03
N ALA A 82 -27.03 10.92 -9.80
CA ALA A 82 -28.35 11.34 -10.26
C ALA A 82 -28.68 12.65 -9.54
N ALA A 83 -28.67 13.76 -10.27
CA ALA A 83 -29.32 15.01 -9.87
C ALA A 83 -29.59 15.80 -11.16
N LEU A 84 -30.77 15.60 -11.74
CA LEU A 84 -31.90 16.54 -11.66
C LEU A 84 -31.95 17.46 -12.89
N THR A 85 -32.68 16.99 -13.90
CA THR A 85 -33.39 17.84 -14.85
C THR A 85 -34.32 18.79 -14.08
N PRO A 86 -34.38 20.08 -14.46
CA PRO A 86 -35.64 20.79 -14.45
C PRO A 86 -36.23 20.76 -15.87
N SER A 87 -37.27 19.95 -16.03
CA SER A 87 -38.22 20.02 -17.14
C SER A 87 -38.73 21.46 -17.27
N THR A 88 -38.63 22.06 -18.45
CA THR A 88 -39.46 23.19 -18.86
C THR A 88 -40.18 22.82 -20.15
N PRO A 89 -41.50 22.61 -20.09
CA PRO A 89 -42.40 23.05 -21.15
C PRO A 89 -43.55 23.91 -20.54
N PRO A 90 -44.30 24.76 -21.28
CA PRO A 90 -44.61 24.79 -22.72
C PRO A 90 -44.35 26.19 -23.37
N GLU A 91 -44.39 26.42 -24.69
CA GLU A 91 -45.60 26.67 -25.50
C GLU A 91 -45.25 26.80 -27.00
N PRO A 92 -46.22 26.59 -27.92
CA PRO A 92 -46.02 26.60 -29.36
C PRO A 92 -46.32 27.99 -29.95
N ILE A 93 -45.49 28.45 -30.89
CA ILE A 93 -45.87 29.57 -31.76
C ILE A 93 -45.81 29.10 -33.21
N ALA A 94 -47.00 28.81 -33.73
CA ALA A 94 -47.42 28.92 -35.12
C ALA A 94 -48.47 30.06 -35.17
N PRO A 95 -48.83 30.66 -36.30
CA PRO A 95 -48.62 30.25 -37.69
C PRO A 95 -47.56 31.05 -38.47
#